data_AF-A0A212Q1Q0-F1
#
_entry.id   AF-A0A212Q1Q0-F1
#
_cell.length_a   1.000
_cell.length_b   1.000
_cell.length_c   1.000
_cell.angle_alpha   90.00
_cell.angle_beta   90.00
_cell.angle_gamma   90.00
#
_symmetry.space_group_name_H-M   'P 1'
#
loop_
_entity.id
_entity.type
_entity.pdbx_description
1 polymer ?
#
loop_
_entity_poly.entity_id
_entity_poly.type
_entity_poly.pdbx_seq_one_letter_code
_entity_poly.pdbx_strand_id
1 'polypeptide(L)'
;MSFVLPTDDNGNPIAALGFDYRGTQQIAVDTESKRNAQPIASYTALVTIIATGPCYFEIGDASVTATTNGSAFLFPGQYLDIPLRQGERYIAFISTDACTAYVMSRI
;
A
#
# COMPACT_ATOMS: atom_id res chain seq x y z
N MET A 1 -23.01 -5.46 -15.24
CA MET A 1 -23.16 -5.19 -13.79
C MET A 1 -22.57 -3.82 -13.53
N SER A 2 -23.40 -2.81 -13.21
CA SER A 2 -22.90 -1.49 -12.82
C SER A 2 -22.59 -1.50 -11.33
N PHE A 3 -21.32 -1.35 -10.98
CA PHE A 3 -20.90 -1.12 -9.59
C PHE A 3 -21.32 0.30 -9.21
N VAL A 4 -22.45 0.44 -8.50
CA VAL A 4 -22.80 1.69 -7.83
C VAL A 4 -22.13 1.65 -6.47
N LEU A 5 -21.15 2.53 -6.26
CA LEU A 5 -20.51 2.67 -4.95
C LEU A 5 -21.54 3.16 -3.92
N PRO A 6 -21.48 2.71 -2.65
CA PRO A 6 -22.27 3.30 -1.57
C PRO A 6 -21.99 4.80 -1.52
N THR A 7 -23.04 5.62 -1.49
CA THR A 7 -22.92 7.07 -1.41
C THR A 7 -23.09 7.55 0.03
N ASP A 8 -22.46 8.66 0.39
CA ASP A 8 -22.72 9.36 1.65
C ASP A 8 -24.10 10.03 1.62
N ASP A 9 -24.48 10.66 2.73
CA ASP A 9 -25.74 11.40 2.85
C ASP A 9 -25.83 12.60 1.88
N ASN A 10 -24.72 13.01 1.26
CA ASN A 10 -24.63 14.06 0.24
C ASN A 10 -24.59 13.51 -1.19
N GLY A 11 -24.71 12.20 -1.40
CA GLY A 11 -24.66 11.56 -2.71
C GLY A 11 -23.25 11.42 -3.30
N ASN A 12 -22.20 11.71 -2.52
CA ASN A 12 -20.82 11.48 -2.95
C ASN A 12 -20.50 9.99 -2.83
N PRO A 13 -19.85 9.37 -3.83
CA PRO A 13 -19.35 8.01 -3.69
C PRO A 13 -18.42 7.92 -2.48
N ILE A 14 -18.77 7.10 -1.49
CA ILE A 14 -17.86 6.75 -0.41
C ILE A 14 -16.83 5.82 -1.05
N ALA A 15 -15.58 6.26 -1.10
CA ALA A 15 -14.44 5.43 -1.49
C ALA A 15 -14.10 4.40 -0.38
N ALA A 16 -15.12 3.74 0.19
CA ALA A 16 -14.97 2.52 0.97
C ALA A 16 -14.84 1.35 -0.02
N LEU A 17 -13.80 1.40 -0.86
CA LEU A 17 -13.46 0.26 -1.68
C LEU A 17 -12.90 -0.82 -0.76
N GLY A 18 -13.68 -1.88 -0.59
CA GLY A 18 -13.18 -3.12 -0.02
C GLY A 18 -12.09 -3.71 -0.90
N PHE A 19 -11.09 -4.30 -0.25
CA PHE A 19 -10.02 -5.14 -0.80
C PHE A 19 -10.41 -5.84 -2.12
N ASP A 20 -9.81 -5.41 -3.24
CA ASP A 20 -9.84 -6.20 -4.48
C ASP A 20 -8.64 -7.15 -4.49
N TYR A 21 -8.92 -8.44 -4.29
CA TYR A 21 -7.89 -9.48 -4.24
C TYR A 21 -7.09 -9.61 -5.56
N ARG A 22 -7.59 -9.09 -6.69
CA ARG A 22 -6.91 -9.20 -8.01
C ARG A 22 -5.91 -8.07 -8.27
N GLY A 23 -6.09 -6.91 -7.65
CA GLY A 23 -5.20 -5.75 -7.76
C GLY A 23 -4.24 -5.58 -6.58
N THR A 24 -4.36 -6.44 -5.56
CA THR A 24 -3.61 -6.32 -4.33
C THR A 24 -2.34 -7.15 -4.36
N GLN A 25 -1.19 -6.50 -4.19
CA GLN A 25 0.07 -7.19 -3.97
C GLN A 25 0.24 -7.47 -2.48
N GLN A 26 0.41 -8.74 -2.12
CA GLN A 26 0.69 -9.16 -0.76
C GLN A 26 2.20 -9.31 -0.57
N ILE A 27 2.72 -8.73 0.51
CA ILE A 27 4.12 -8.78 0.88
C ILE A 27 4.21 -9.36 2.30
N ALA A 28 4.89 -10.49 2.44
CA ALA A 28 5.22 -11.06 3.75
C ALA A 28 6.43 -10.30 4.32
N VAL A 29 6.20 -9.46 5.31
CA VAL A 29 7.18 -8.57 5.93
C VAL A 29 7.74 -9.22 7.18
N ASP A 30 9.05 -9.11 7.36
CA ASP A 30 9.79 -9.55 8.54
C ASP A 30 10.91 -8.53 8.86
N THR A 31 11.94 -8.98 9.56
CA THR A 31 13.09 -8.18 9.98
C THR A 31 14.00 -7.73 8.83
N GLU A 32 13.78 -8.24 7.62
CA GLU A 32 14.47 -7.78 6.42
C GLU A 32 13.60 -6.84 5.60
N SER A 33 14.22 -5.86 4.94
CA SER A 33 13.48 -4.98 4.05
C SER A 33 13.03 -5.72 2.80
N LYS A 34 11.71 -5.80 2.62
CA LYS A 34 11.08 -6.47 1.49
C LYS A 34 10.22 -5.50 0.72
N ARG A 35 10.29 -5.57 -0.61
CA ARG A 35 9.49 -4.74 -1.51
C ARG A 35 8.57 -5.58 -2.37
N ASN A 36 7.62 -4.92 -3.02
CA ASN A 36 6.87 -5.55 -4.11
C ASN A 36 7.80 -6.09 -5.19
N ALA A 37 7.56 -7.33 -5.62
CA ALA A 37 8.35 -7.99 -6.65
C ALA A 37 8.13 -7.38 -8.04
N GLN A 38 6.93 -6.88 -8.32
CA GLN A 38 6.57 -6.25 -9.59
C GLN A 38 6.31 -4.76 -9.38
N PRO A 39 6.87 -3.89 -10.24
CA PRO A 39 6.64 -2.46 -10.13
C PRO A 39 5.14 -2.15 -10.25
N ILE A 40 4.68 -1.19 -9.45
CA ILE A 40 3.34 -0.62 -9.61
C ILE A 40 3.21 -0.08 -11.04
N ALA A 41 2.04 -0.26 -11.64
CA ALA A 41 1.83 0.13 -13.04
C ALA A 41 2.08 1.63 -13.24
N SER A 42 2.69 2.00 -14.37
CA SER A 42 3.12 3.39 -14.61
C SER A 42 1.96 4.38 -14.77
N TYR A 43 0.73 3.89 -14.96
CA TYR A 43 -0.48 4.70 -15.03
C TYR A 43 -1.16 4.88 -13.66
N THR A 44 -0.68 4.20 -12.61
CA THR A 44 -1.22 4.32 -11.25
C THR A 44 -0.61 5.55 -10.57
N ALA A 45 -1.46 6.50 -10.17
CA ALA A 45 -1.04 7.72 -9.48
C ALA A 45 -1.21 7.64 -7.95
N LEU A 46 -1.98 6.67 -7.45
CA LEU A 46 -2.27 6.54 -6.03
C LEU A 46 -2.32 5.07 -5.63
N VAL A 47 -1.74 4.77 -4.47
CA VAL A 47 -1.78 3.45 -3.85
C VAL A 47 -2.33 3.55 -2.44
N THR A 48 -3.08 2.53 -2.05
CA THR A 48 -3.48 2.33 -0.66
C THR A 48 -2.62 1.22 -0.08
N ILE A 49 -2.05 1.45 1.10
CA ILE A 49 -1.33 0.43 1.86
C ILE A 49 -2.04 0.13 3.18
N ILE A 50 -1.96 -1.11 3.62
CA ILE A 50 -2.41 -1.58 4.93
C ILE A 50 -1.54 -2.76 5.37
N ALA A 51 -1.30 -2.88 6.67
CA ALA A 51 -0.59 -4.03 7.23
C ALA A 51 -1.37 -4.69 8.37
N THR A 52 -1.15 -6.00 8.56
CA THR A 52 -1.73 -6.77 9.67
C THR A 52 -0.99 -6.56 10.99
N GLY A 53 0.20 -5.95 10.94
CA GLY A 53 1.07 -5.70 12.08
C GLY A 53 1.78 -4.35 11.93
N PRO A 54 2.44 -3.85 13.00
CA PRO A 54 3.23 -2.64 12.92
C PRO A 54 4.37 -2.82 11.92
N CYS A 55 4.55 -1.88 11.01
CA CYS A 55 5.67 -1.93 10.06
C CYS A 55 6.12 -0.53 9.67
N TYR A 56 7.34 -0.45 9.13
CA TYR A 56 7.88 0.76 8.54
C TYR A 56 7.90 0.58 7.02
N PHE A 57 7.70 1.67 6.28
CA PHE A 57 7.68 1.62 4.83
C PHE A 57 8.39 2.81 4.17
N GLU A 58 8.86 2.58 2.95
CA GLU A 58 9.47 3.58 2.07
C GLU A 58 8.94 3.41 0.65
N ILE A 59 8.92 4.51 -0.10
CA ILE A 59 8.50 4.53 -1.50
C ILE A 59 9.67 5.00 -2.35
N GLY A 60 9.88 4.33 -3.48
CA GLY A 60 10.97 4.69 -4.38
C GLY A 60 11.02 3.84 -5.64
N ASP A 61 12.22 3.74 -6.19
CA ASP A 61 12.52 2.94 -7.37
C ASP A 61 12.85 1.48 -6.99
N ALA A 62 13.37 0.71 -7.95
CA ALA A 62 13.68 -0.71 -7.75
C ALA A 62 14.74 -0.99 -6.67
N SER A 63 15.46 0.04 -6.21
CA SER A 63 16.48 -0.03 -5.17
C SER A 63 15.99 0.40 -3.78
N VAL A 64 14.72 0.81 -3.64
CA VAL A 64 14.16 1.28 -2.37
C VAL A 64 14.29 0.24 -1.25
N THR A 65 14.73 0.71 -0.09
CA THR A 65 14.87 -0.08 1.14
C THR A 65 14.25 0.67 2.31
N ALA A 66 13.47 -0.01 3.14
CA ALA A 66 12.91 0.52 4.38
C ALA A 66 13.81 0.20 5.56
N THR A 67 13.83 1.10 6.55
CA THR A 67 14.62 0.96 7.78
C THR A 67 13.78 1.29 9.01
N THR A 68 14.05 0.64 10.14
CA THR A 68 13.29 0.87 11.38
C THR A 68 13.52 2.25 12.02
N ASN A 69 14.60 2.95 11.64
CA ASN A 69 14.98 4.24 12.24
C ASN A 69 14.75 5.44 11.31
N GLY A 70 14.59 5.22 10.01
CA GLY A 70 14.49 6.30 9.02
C GLY A 70 13.12 6.38 8.33
N SER A 71 12.33 5.32 8.39
CA SER A 71 11.17 5.16 7.51
C SER A 71 9.85 5.48 8.19
N ALA A 72 8.83 5.73 7.37
CA ALA A 72 7.50 6.08 7.86
C ALA A 72 6.86 4.87 8.56
N PHE A 73 6.22 5.11 9.70
CA PHE A 73 5.55 4.05 10.46
C PHE A 73 4.10 3.87 9.98
N LEU A 74 3.69 2.62 9.75
CA LEU A 74 2.34 2.21 9.42
C LEU A 74 1.75 1.41 10.59
N PHE A 75 0.67 1.95 11.18
CA PHE A 75 -0.06 1.27 12.24
C PHE A 75 -0.87 0.09 11.67
N PRO A 76 -0.98 -1.02 12.44
CA PRO A 76 -1.75 -2.18 12.01
C PRO A 76 -3.23 -1.81 11.77
N GLY A 77 -3.80 -2.32 10.69
CA GLY A 77 -5.21 -2.12 10.34
C GLY A 77 -5.55 -0.73 9.78
N GLN A 78 -4.58 0.19 9.69
CA GLN A 78 -4.81 1.51 9.11
C GLN A 78 -4.63 1.47 7.59
N TYR A 79 -5.62 2.01 6.88
CA TYR A 79 -5.49 2.31 5.46
C TYR A 79 -4.79 3.65 5.28
N LEU A 80 -3.73 3.66 4.48
CA LEU A 80 -3.00 4.87 4.13
C LEU A 80 -2.98 5.03 2.61
N ASP A 81 -3.55 6.13 2.13
CA ASP A 81 -3.54 6.50 0.72
C ASP A 81 -2.32 7.38 0.43
N ILE A 82 -1.50 6.96 -0.54
CA ILE A 82 -0.23 7.61 -0.84
C ILE A 82 -0.17 7.92 -2.34
N PRO A 83 -0.02 9.20 -2.72
CA PRO A 83 0.23 9.56 -4.11
C PRO A 83 1.63 9.12 -4.52
N LEU A 84 1.74 8.49 -5.68
CA LEU A 84 3.01 8.12 -6.27
C LEU A 84 3.54 9.26 -7.14
N ARG A 85 4.81 9.61 -6.97
CA ARG A 85 5.49 10.56 -7.86
C ARG A 85 6.13 9.82 -9.04
N GLN A 86 6.54 10.59 -10.04
CA GLN A 86 7.09 10.03 -11.27
C GLN A 86 8.40 9.26 -10.97
N GLY A 87 8.37 7.94 -11.18
CA GLY A 87 9.51 7.02 -10.93
C GLY A 87 9.38 6.18 -9.66
N GLU A 88 8.50 6.58 -8.73
CA GLU A 88 8.16 5.84 -7.52
C GLU A 88 7.21 4.69 -7.86
N ARG A 89 7.75 3.46 -7.97
CA ARG A 89 7.00 2.28 -8.41
C ARG A 89 7.17 1.09 -7.47
N TYR A 90 7.94 1.26 -6.41
CA TYR A 90 8.19 0.24 -5.42
C TYR A 90 7.94 0.78 -4.03
N ILE A 91 7.43 -0.10 -3.17
CA ILE A 91 7.20 0.16 -1.76
C ILE A 91 7.94 -0.93 -1.00
N ALA A 92 8.92 -0.53 -0.20
CA ALA A 92 9.61 -1.41 0.72
C ALA A 92 8.96 -1.35 2.10
N PHE A 93 8.94 -2.49 2.77
CA PHE A 93 8.42 -2.68 4.12
C PHE A 93 9.47 -3.39 4.98
N ILE A 94 9.49 -3.08 6.27
CA ILE A 94 10.27 -3.81 7.28
C ILE A 94 9.47 -3.81 8.59
N SER A 95 9.57 -4.88 9.37
CA SER A 95 8.95 -4.96 10.69
C SER A 95 9.84 -5.70 11.67
N THR A 96 9.68 -5.42 12.97
CA THR A 96 10.30 -6.22 14.02
C THR A 96 9.65 -7.60 14.16
N ASP A 97 8.38 -7.72 13.79
CA ASP A 97 7.58 -8.93 13.91
C ASP A 97 6.96 -9.31 12.57
N ALA A 98 6.79 -10.61 12.31
CA ALA A 98 6.24 -11.08 11.05
C ALA A 98 4.81 -10.54 10.83
N CYS A 99 4.60 -9.82 9.74
CA CYS A 99 3.30 -9.31 9.36
C CYS A 99 3.08 -9.37 7.85
N THR A 100 1.85 -9.11 7.42
CA THR A 100 1.53 -9.01 6.00
C THR A 100 1.18 -7.57 5.66
N ALA A 101 1.87 -7.01 4.67
CA ALA A 101 1.52 -5.74 4.05
C ALA A 101 0.78 -6.00 2.73
N TYR A 102 -0.21 -5.15 2.44
CA TYR A 102 -1.00 -5.18 1.23
C TYR A 102 -0.85 -3.84 0.52
N VAL A 103 -0.50 -3.91 -0.76
CA VAL A 103 -0.39 -2.73 -1.63
C VAL A 103 -1.47 -2.81 -2.70
N MET A 104 -2.37 -1.83 -2.69
CA MET A 104 -3.52 -1.74 -3.58
C MET A 104 -3.33 -0.56 -4.52
N SER A 105 -3.23 -0.84 -5.83
CA SER A 105 -3.18 0.22 -6.83
C SER A 105 -4.58 0.78 -7.09
N ARG A 106 -4.73 2.11 -7.10
CA ARG A 106 -5.96 2.78 -7.55
C ARG A 106 -5.76 3.36 -8.95
N ILE A 107 -6.74 3.16 -9.82
CA ILE A 107 -6.78 3.66 -11.21
C ILE A 107 -7.78 4.79 -11.29
#